data_AF-M0QMT3-F1
#
_entry.id   AF-M0QMT3-F1
#
_cell.length_a   1.000
_cell.length_b   1.000
_cell.length_c   1.000
_cell.angle_alpha   90.00
_cell.angle_beta   90.00
_cell.angle_gamma   90.00
#
_symmetry.space_group_name_H-M   'P 1'
#
loop_
_entity.id
_entity.type
_entity.pdbx_description
1 polymer ?
#
loop_
_entity_poly.entity_id
_entity_poly.type
_entity_poly.pdbx_seq_one_letter_code
_entity_poly.pdbx_strand_id
1 'polypeptide(L)'
;MTTGQPPSAHGDGTPSVTPSAPGPATPDASTVGGQYSGQQCPHPQYAPQTPPEYWPRPGGPLPLRTWQRSTRTLVIVVSSIAAVLLAVIAVAAVTSGSVLSSQFTAKGEIIVDCATASAPTAGGIIRLGDAVRVYGETGDELGRTETRALVRGDHGCALPFAIDGVSAGGDTYLVRVGDVFQQTVGRAALTSGAVLRPVR
;
A
#
# COMPACT_ATOMS: atom_id res chain seq x y z
N MET A 1 -6.85 -34.61 -36.11
CA MET A 1 -5.42 -34.40 -36.38
C MET A 1 -5.29 -33.00 -36.94
N THR A 2 -4.94 -32.04 -36.09
CA THR A 2 -4.76 -30.64 -36.47
C THR A 2 -3.53 -30.15 -35.71
N THR A 3 -2.56 -29.69 -36.49
CA THR A 3 -1.21 -29.35 -36.11
C THR A 3 -1.13 -28.06 -35.29
N GLY A 4 -0.17 -28.03 -34.38
CA GLY A 4 0.01 -27.01 -33.37
C GLY A 4 0.50 -25.66 -33.88
N GLN A 5 0.22 -24.64 -33.09
CA GLN A 5 0.79 -23.31 -33.21
C GLN A 5 0.86 -22.67 -31.81
N PRO A 6 2.05 -22.45 -31.23
CA PRO A 6 2.23 -21.58 -30.08
C PRO A 6 2.64 -20.17 -30.55
N PRO A 7 2.09 -19.09 -29.98
CA PRO A 7 2.66 -17.77 -30.14
C PRO A 7 3.61 -17.40 -28.98
N SER A 8 4.82 -17.02 -29.40
CA SER A 8 5.55 -15.83 -28.95
C SER A 8 6.15 -15.81 -27.54
N ALA A 9 7.43 -16.16 -27.48
CA ALA A 9 8.37 -15.66 -26.49
C ALA A 9 9.26 -14.57 -27.13
N HIS A 10 9.16 -13.33 -26.65
CA HIS A 10 10.28 -12.37 -26.61
C HIS A 10 9.87 -11.14 -25.79
N GLY A 11 10.53 -10.97 -24.65
CA GLY A 11 10.44 -9.81 -23.79
C GLY A 11 11.70 -9.78 -22.95
N ASP A 12 12.55 -8.81 -23.25
CA ASP A 12 13.88 -8.56 -22.69
C ASP A 12 13.89 -8.54 -21.16
N GLY A 13 14.73 -9.39 -20.58
CA GLY A 13 15.03 -9.40 -19.15
C GLY A 13 16.51 -9.10 -18.91
N THR A 14 16.91 -7.84 -19.00
CA THR A 14 18.20 -7.35 -18.50
C THR A 14 18.10 -7.04 -16.99
N PRO A 15 19.23 -7.15 -16.26
CA PRO A 15 19.23 -7.47 -14.84
C PRO A 15 18.99 -6.24 -13.94
N SER A 16 18.04 -6.33 -13.01
CA SER A 16 17.97 -5.42 -11.87
C SER A 16 18.99 -5.84 -10.82
N VAL A 17 20.21 -5.30 -10.95
CA VAL A 17 21.21 -5.32 -9.89
C VAL A 17 20.78 -4.31 -8.83
N THR A 18 20.43 -4.81 -7.65
CA THR A 18 20.21 -4.01 -6.44
C THR A 18 21.51 -3.27 -6.06
N PRO A 19 21.53 -1.94 -5.96
CA PRO A 19 22.63 -1.26 -5.29
C PRO A 19 22.47 -1.47 -3.78
N SER A 20 23.24 -2.42 -3.23
CA SER A 20 23.47 -2.50 -1.80
C SER A 20 24.25 -1.26 -1.37
N ALA A 21 23.65 -0.43 -0.52
CA ALA A 21 24.33 0.69 0.10
C ALA A 21 25.47 0.17 1.00
N PRO A 22 26.73 0.61 0.83
CA PRO A 22 27.76 0.35 1.82
C PRO A 22 27.48 1.15 3.10
N GLY A 23 27.38 0.44 4.22
CA GLY A 23 27.28 1.02 5.55
C GLY A 23 28.49 1.87 5.93
N PRO A 24 28.40 2.67 7.01
CA PRO A 24 29.46 3.59 7.42
C PRO A 24 30.72 2.82 7.83
N ALA A 25 31.81 3.07 7.10
CA ALA A 25 33.13 2.55 7.42
C ALA A 25 33.60 3.11 8.77
N THR A 26 33.85 2.22 9.72
CA THR A 26 34.71 2.44 10.88
C THR A 26 36.16 2.62 10.40
N PRO A 27 36.88 3.69 10.81
CA PRO A 27 38.31 3.74 10.57
C PRO A 27 39.02 2.87 11.61
N ASP A 28 39.41 1.66 11.20
CA ASP A 28 40.43 0.89 11.91
C ASP A 28 41.78 1.57 11.67
N ALA A 29 42.32 2.10 12.77
CA ALA A 29 43.68 2.55 12.85
C ALA A 29 44.61 1.33 13.06
N SER A 30 45.73 1.38 12.35
CA SER A 30 46.96 0.60 12.56
C SER A 30 47.07 -0.72 11.76
N THR A 31 47.97 -0.74 10.77
CA THR A 31 49.21 -1.51 10.88
C THR A 31 50.20 -1.08 9.78
N VAL A 32 51.43 -0.86 10.24
CA VAL A 32 52.65 -0.45 9.54
C VAL A 32 53.16 -1.56 8.62
N GLY A 33 53.75 -1.20 7.47
CA GLY A 33 54.59 -2.13 6.71
C GLY A 33 54.94 -1.68 5.29
N GLY A 34 55.93 -0.78 5.16
CA GLY A 34 56.55 -0.49 3.86
C GLY A 34 57.62 -1.52 3.51
N GLN A 35 57.63 -1.99 2.26
CA GLN A 35 58.82 -2.56 1.61
C GLN A 35 58.92 -1.98 0.20
N TYR A 36 59.85 -1.03 0.00
CA TYR A 36 60.35 -0.70 -1.33
C TYR A 36 61.87 -0.93 -1.35
N SER A 37 62.24 -1.94 -2.13
CA SER A 37 63.60 -2.38 -2.41
C SER A 37 64.22 -1.53 -3.52
N GLY A 38 65.41 -0.98 -3.24
CA GLY A 38 66.57 -0.96 -4.15
C GLY A 38 66.53 -0.11 -5.41
N GLN A 39 67.30 0.99 -5.42
CA GLN A 39 68.29 1.28 -6.48
C GLN A 39 69.18 2.46 -6.06
N GLN A 40 70.49 2.20 -5.96
CA GLN A 40 71.55 3.18 -5.70
C GLN A 40 72.29 3.53 -7.00
N CYS A 41 72.54 4.82 -7.23
CA CYS A 41 73.59 5.34 -8.12
C CYS A 41 74.50 6.28 -7.32
N PRO A 42 75.82 6.38 -7.63
CA PRO A 42 76.78 7.06 -6.77
C PRO A 42 76.95 8.53 -7.18
N HIS A 43 76.75 9.46 -6.24
CA HIS A 43 77.12 10.86 -6.41
C HIS A 43 77.95 11.37 -5.22
N PRO A 44 78.97 12.21 -5.48
CA PRO A 44 79.96 12.64 -4.50
C PRO A 44 79.36 13.55 -3.42
N GLN A 45 79.89 13.39 -2.22
CA GLN A 45 79.44 14.00 -0.98
C GLN A 45 79.53 15.54 -1.02
N TYR A 46 78.38 16.19 -1.02
CA TYR A 46 78.19 17.49 -0.37
C TYR A 46 76.89 17.38 0.42
N ALA A 47 76.99 17.25 1.74
CA ALA A 47 75.83 17.29 2.62
C ALA A 47 75.44 18.76 2.85
N PRO A 48 74.28 19.24 2.38
CA PRO A 48 73.69 20.42 2.97
C PRO A 48 73.21 20.02 4.37
N GLN A 49 73.74 20.66 5.41
CA GLN A 49 73.20 20.53 6.76
C GLN A 49 71.80 21.19 6.77
N THR A 50 70.76 20.41 6.49
CA THR A 50 69.38 20.82 6.74
C THR A 50 69.24 21.03 8.26
N PRO A 51 68.75 22.18 8.72
CA PRO A 51 68.47 22.39 10.13
C PRO A 51 67.53 21.28 10.62
N PRO A 52 67.71 20.75 11.84
CA PRO A 52 66.84 19.70 12.36
C PRO A 52 65.39 20.19 12.40
N GLU A 53 64.52 19.52 11.65
CA GLU A 53 63.09 19.80 11.60
C GLU A 53 62.47 19.38 12.94
N TYR A 54 62.25 20.37 13.81
CA TYR A 54 61.85 20.16 15.20
C TYR A 54 60.33 20.02 15.29
N TRP A 55 59.82 18.80 15.12
CA TRP A 55 58.41 18.52 15.39
C TRP A 55 58.14 18.67 16.90
N PRO A 56 57.16 19.51 17.32
CA PRO A 56 56.75 19.57 18.71
C PRO A 56 56.32 18.17 19.15
N ARG A 57 56.81 17.72 20.31
CA ARG A 57 56.37 16.45 20.90
C ARG A 57 54.83 16.47 21.01
N PRO A 58 54.13 15.36 20.72
CA PRO A 58 52.70 15.28 20.90
C PRO A 58 52.31 15.76 22.31
N GLY A 59 51.41 16.74 22.37
CA GLY A 59 50.91 17.26 23.63
C GLY A 59 50.17 16.19 24.43
N GLY A 60 50.11 16.36 25.75
CA GLY A 60 49.33 15.49 26.62
C GLY A 60 47.84 15.43 26.22
N PRO A 61 47.12 14.36 26.59
CA PRO A 61 45.73 14.18 26.20
C PRO A 61 44.88 15.37 26.64
N LEU A 62 44.12 15.92 25.70
CA LEU A 62 43.17 17.00 25.98
C LEU A 62 42.09 16.50 26.95
N PRO A 63 41.68 17.32 27.93
CA PRO A 63 40.61 16.95 28.85
C PRO A 63 39.32 16.68 28.06
N LEU A 64 38.73 15.51 28.28
CA LEU A 64 37.47 15.12 27.65
C LEU A 64 36.38 16.12 28.05
N ARG A 65 35.91 16.93 27.09
CA ARG A 65 34.74 17.81 27.27
C ARG A 65 33.48 16.94 27.37
N THR A 66 33.14 16.51 28.58
CA THR A 66 31.98 15.65 28.87
C THR A 66 30.64 16.33 28.62
N TRP A 67 30.57 17.66 28.77
CA TRP A 67 29.33 18.43 28.59
C TRP A 67 28.73 18.31 27.18
N GLN A 68 29.59 18.26 26.15
CA GLN A 68 29.18 18.20 24.75
C GLN A 68 28.57 16.84 24.34
N ARG A 69 28.87 15.77 25.09
CA ARG A 69 28.24 14.45 24.89
C ARG A 69 26.83 14.43 25.44
N SER A 70 26.61 14.98 26.64
CA SER A 70 25.32 14.96 27.32
C SER A 70 24.21 15.64 26.51
N THR A 71 24.48 16.83 25.94
CA THR A 71 23.50 17.57 25.14
C THR A 71 23.15 16.85 23.84
N ARG A 72 24.14 16.24 23.16
CA ARG A 72 23.90 15.45 21.94
C ARG A 72 23.03 14.24 22.23
N THR A 73 23.28 13.52 23.32
CA THR A 73 22.49 12.34 23.68
C THR A 73 21.04 12.71 24.00
N LEU A 74 20.82 13.82 24.72
CA LEU A 74 19.48 14.28 25.06
C LEU A 74 18.66 14.65 23.82
N VAL A 75 19.26 15.39 22.89
CA VAL A 75 18.59 15.76 21.63
C VAL A 75 18.22 14.52 20.82
N ILE A 76 19.11 13.53 20.72
CA ILE A 76 18.83 12.27 20.02
C ILE A 76 17.65 11.54 20.66
N VAL A 77 17.64 11.39 21.98
CA VAL A 77 16.56 10.70 22.71
C VAL A 77 15.22 11.42 22.55
N VAL A 78 15.18 12.75 22.65
CA VAL A 78 13.93 13.51 22.49
C VAL A 78 13.42 13.39 21.06
N SER A 79 14.31 13.48 20.07
CA SER A 79 13.93 13.35 18.66
C SER A 79 13.41 11.96 18.31
N SER A 80 13.98 10.89 18.88
CA SER A 80 13.50 9.53 18.65
C SER A 80 12.14 9.30 19.29
N ILE A 81 11.90 9.81 20.51
CA ILE A 81 10.58 9.77 21.14
C ILE A 81 9.55 10.51 20.30
N ALA A 82 9.88 11.71 19.83
CA ALA A 82 8.98 12.49 18.97
C ALA A 82 8.64 11.77 17.67
N ALA A 83 9.63 11.13 17.03
CA ALA A 83 9.42 10.34 15.82
C ALA A 83 8.51 9.13 16.08
N VAL A 84 8.70 8.42 17.20
CA VAL A 84 7.83 7.30 17.60
C VAL A 84 6.41 7.77 17.85
N LEU A 85 6.22 8.88 18.56
CA LEU A 85 4.88 9.45 18.82
C LEU A 85 4.17 9.84 17.52
N LEU A 86 4.88 10.51 16.59
CA LEU A 86 4.34 10.83 15.27
C LEU A 86 3.94 9.58 14.48
N ALA A 87 4.76 8.53 14.52
CA ALA A 87 4.43 7.26 13.88
C ALA A 87 3.16 6.63 14.47
N VAL A 88 3.02 6.63 15.81
CA VAL A 88 1.80 6.14 16.47
C VAL A 88 0.58 6.96 16.06
N ILE A 89 0.69 8.29 16.04
CA ILE A 89 -0.41 9.18 15.62
C ILE A 89 -0.77 8.93 14.15
N ALA A 90 0.21 8.74 13.27
CA ALA A 90 -0.04 8.45 11.86
C ALA A 90 -0.79 7.12 11.69
N VAL A 91 -0.37 6.06 12.40
CA VAL A 91 -1.07 4.77 12.40
C VAL A 91 -2.50 4.91 12.94
N ALA A 92 -2.67 5.63 14.04
CA ALA A 92 -3.98 5.90 14.63
C ALA A 92 -4.88 6.72 13.69
N ALA A 93 -4.34 7.69 12.96
CA ALA A 93 -5.07 8.50 12.00
C ALA A 93 -5.52 7.68 10.79
N VAL A 94 -4.66 6.81 10.25
CA VAL A 94 -5.02 5.90 9.14
C VAL A 94 -6.11 4.93 9.56
N THR A 95 -5.96 4.30 10.73
CA THR A 95 -6.97 3.36 11.25
C THR A 95 -8.29 4.06 11.57
N SER A 96 -8.24 5.23 12.20
CA SER A 96 -9.44 6.01 12.51
C SER A 96 -10.11 6.56 11.25
N GLY A 97 -9.34 7.02 10.25
CA GLY A 97 -9.89 7.48 8.97
C GLY A 97 -10.67 6.39 8.23
N SER A 98 -10.21 5.15 8.31
CA SER A 98 -10.94 3.99 7.77
C SER A 98 -12.24 3.72 8.52
N VAL A 99 -12.24 3.84 9.86
CA VAL A 99 -13.41 3.58 10.72
C VAL A 99 -14.43 4.72 10.73
N LEU A 100 -13.98 5.97 10.56
CA LEU A 100 -14.85 7.17 10.52
C LEU A 100 -15.44 7.44 9.13
N SER A 101 -15.18 6.58 8.13
CA SER A 101 -15.90 6.66 6.87
C SER A 101 -17.41 6.52 7.14
N SER A 102 -18.20 7.47 6.66
CA SER A 102 -19.65 7.40 6.81
C SER A 102 -20.14 6.14 6.09
N GLN A 103 -20.80 5.24 6.81
CA GLN A 103 -21.33 3.99 6.26
C GLN A 103 -22.86 4.02 6.31
N PHE A 104 -23.49 3.31 5.38
CA PHE A 104 -24.93 3.13 5.36
C PHE A 104 -25.30 1.70 5.00
N THR A 105 -26.53 1.31 5.31
CA THR A 105 -27.09 0.04 4.84
C THR A 105 -27.72 0.27 3.47
N ALA A 106 -27.15 -0.35 2.43
CA ALA A 106 -27.74 -0.35 1.10
C ALA A 106 -28.87 -1.38 1.04
N LYS A 107 -30.08 -0.92 0.72
CA LYS A 107 -31.30 -1.72 0.64
C LYS A 107 -31.89 -1.65 -0.76
N GLY A 108 -32.51 -2.73 -1.18
CA GLY A 108 -33.30 -2.73 -2.39
C GLY A 108 -34.08 -4.01 -2.58
N GLU A 109 -34.89 -3.99 -3.63
CA GLU A 109 -35.81 -5.05 -4.00
C GLU A 109 -35.73 -5.28 -5.50
N ILE A 110 -35.56 -6.53 -5.91
CA ILE A 110 -35.57 -6.92 -7.32
C ILE A 110 -36.94 -7.47 -7.65
N ILE A 111 -37.68 -6.80 -8.54
CA ILE A 111 -39.01 -7.25 -8.95
C ILE A 111 -38.89 -8.54 -9.78
N VAL A 112 -39.65 -9.57 -9.41
CA VAL A 112 -39.63 -10.89 -10.05
C VAL A 112 -41.04 -11.42 -10.28
N ASP A 113 -41.16 -12.45 -11.13
CA ASP A 113 -42.40 -13.18 -11.31
C ASP A 113 -42.78 -13.95 -10.02
N CYS A 114 -44.04 -13.82 -9.58
CA CYS A 114 -44.53 -14.45 -8.36
C CYS A 114 -44.63 -15.97 -8.42
N ALA A 115 -44.83 -16.55 -9.60
CA ALA A 115 -44.98 -17.99 -9.78
C ALA A 115 -43.62 -18.70 -9.82
N THR A 116 -42.61 -18.07 -10.43
CA THR A 116 -41.30 -18.70 -10.63
C THR A 116 -40.18 -18.13 -9.75
N ALA A 117 -40.44 -17.06 -9.00
CA ALA A 117 -39.45 -16.34 -8.19
C ALA A 117 -38.21 -15.90 -9.01
N SER A 118 -38.44 -15.50 -10.27
CA SER A 118 -37.37 -15.17 -11.19
C SER A 118 -37.71 -13.98 -12.09
N ALA A 119 -36.70 -13.24 -12.54
CA ALA A 119 -36.85 -12.17 -13.54
C ALA A 119 -35.96 -12.43 -14.76
N PRO A 120 -36.50 -12.43 -15.99
CA PRO A 120 -35.69 -12.47 -17.19
C PRO A 120 -35.00 -11.11 -17.39
N THR A 121 -33.78 -11.16 -17.92
CA THR A 121 -32.94 -10.00 -18.21
C THR A 121 -32.31 -10.18 -19.59
N ALA A 122 -31.68 -9.15 -20.14
CA ALA A 122 -30.91 -9.28 -21.38
C ALA A 122 -29.75 -10.30 -21.27
N GLY A 123 -29.17 -10.48 -20.08
CA GLY A 123 -28.00 -11.35 -19.84
C GLY A 123 -28.31 -12.75 -19.31
N GLY A 124 -29.58 -13.05 -19.00
CA GLY A 124 -29.97 -14.32 -18.37
C GLY A 124 -31.18 -14.18 -17.45
N ILE A 125 -31.26 -15.02 -16.41
CA ILE A 125 -32.39 -15.06 -15.48
C ILE A 125 -31.86 -14.81 -14.07
N ILE A 126 -32.43 -13.83 -13.38
CA ILE A 126 -32.23 -13.62 -11.95
C ILE A 126 -33.14 -14.56 -11.17
N ARG A 127 -32.65 -15.17 -10.09
CA ARG A 127 -33.36 -16.10 -9.22
C ARG A 127 -33.10 -15.80 -7.74
N LEU A 128 -33.98 -16.34 -6.90
CA LEU A 128 -33.72 -16.45 -5.47
C LEU A 128 -32.38 -17.19 -5.23
N GLY A 129 -31.55 -16.64 -4.36
CA GLY A 129 -30.21 -17.14 -4.05
C GLY A 129 -29.10 -16.44 -4.84
N ASP A 130 -29.43 -15.66 -5.87
CA ASP A 130 -28.41 -14.93 -6.63
C ASP A 130 -27.72 -13.89 -5.74
N ALA A 131 -26.41 -13.77 -5.95
CA ALA A 131 -25.58 -12.80 -5.27
C ALA A 131 -25.91 -11.37 -5.75
N VAL A 132 -26.05 -10.45 -4.81
CA VAL A 132 -26.15 -9.01 -5.08
C VAL A 132 -24.85 -8.36 -4.62
N ARG A 133 -24.20 -7.62 -5.51
CA ARG A 133 -22.96 -6.91 -5.26
C ARG A 133 -23.17 -5.43 -5.51
N VAL A 134 -22.58 -4.60 -4.66
CA VAL A 134 -22.61 -3.14 -4.81
C VAL A 134 -21.18 -2.68 -5.05
N TYR A 135 -20.99 -1.93 -6.12
CA TYR A 135 -19.72 -1.33 -6.50
C TYR A 135 -19.78 0.19 -6.38
N GLY A 136 -18.65 0.78 -5.97
CA GLY A 136 -18.47 2.23 -5.96
C GLY A 136 -18.16 2.79 -7.35
N GLU A 137 -18.06 4.11 -7.46
CA GLU A 137 -17.80 4.82 -8.72
C GLU A 137 -16.44 4.48 -9.33
N THR A 138 -15.47 4.10 -8.49
CA THR A 138 -14.14 3.63 -8.87
C THR A 138 -14.11 2.18 -9.36
N GLY A 139 -15.21 1.44 -9.23
CA GLY A 139 -15.32 0.03 -9.60
C GLY A 139 -14.96 -0.95 -8.47
N ASP A 140 -14.64 -0.46 -7.27
CA ASP A 140 -14.35 -1.31 -6.11
C ASP A 140 -15.63 -1.96 -5.58
N GLU A 141 -15.57 -3.24 -5.19
CA GLU A 141 -16.69 -3.94 -4.53
C GLU A 141 -16.81 -3.43 -3.08
N LEU A 142 -17.90 -2.72 -2.80
CA LEU A 142 -18.17 -2.16 -1.47
C LEU A 142 -18.91 -3.13 -0.55
N GLY A 143 -19.60 -4.12 -1.13
CA GLY A 143 -20.27 -5.14 -0.35
C GLY A 143 -21.03 -6.15 -1.19
N ARG A 144 -21.40 -7.25 -0.55
CA ARG A 144 -22.08 -8.39 -1.16
C ARG A 144 -23.09 -9.00 -0.21
N THR A 145 -24.21 -9.44 -0.76
CA THR A 145 -25.19 -10.28 -0.09
C THR A 145 -25.81 -11.25 -1.10
N GLU A 146 -26.78 -12.02 -0.66
CA GLU A 146 -27.57 -12.90 -1.51
C GLU A 146 -29.05 -12.63 -1.27
N THR A 147 -29.87 -12.83 -2.31
CA THR A 147 -31.32 -12.78 -2.15
C THR A 147 -31.80 -14.04 -1.41
N ARG A 148 -32.32 -13.88 -0.19
CA ARG A 148 -32.67 -15.02 0.67
C ARG A 148 -34.15 -15.29 0.83
N ALA A 149 -34.99 -14.34 0.45
CA ALA A 149 -36.43 -14.46 0.57
C ALA A 149 -37.13 -13.95 -0.68
N LEU A 150 -38.32 -14.49 -0.93
CA LEU A 150 -39.30 -13.90 -1.82
C LEU A 150 -40.36 -13.23 -0.96
N VAL A 151 -40.55 -11.93 -1.15
CA VAL A 151 -41.55 -11.14 -0.42
C VAL A 151 -42.58 -10.64 -1.42
N ARG A 152 -43.84 -10.56 -0.99
CA ARG A 152 -44.91 -9.93 -1.75
C ARG A 152 -45.15 -8.54 -1.19
N GLY A 153 -45.02 -7.52 -2.02
CA GLY A 153 -45.27 -6.12 -1.68
C GLY A 153 -46.18 -5.45 -2.72
N ASP A 154 -46.23 -4.13 -2.67
CA ASP A 154 -47.14 -3.32 -3.50
C ASP A 154 -46.84 -3.43 -5.01
N HIS A 155 -45.61 -3.79 -5.36
CA HIS A 155 -45.15 -3.93 -6.75
C HIS A 155 -45.16 -5.39 -7.25
N GLY A 156 -45.83 -6.29 -6.53
CA GLY A 156 -45.84 -7.72 -6.84
C GLY A 156 -44.86 -8.49 -5.97
N CYS A 157 -44.21 -9.50 -6.53
CA CYS A 157 -43.20 -10.27 -5.80
C CYS A 157 -41.82 -9.69 -6.03
N ALA A 158 -41.03 -9.63 -4.98
CA ALA A 158 -39.70 -9.08 -5.00
C ALA A 158 -38.72 -9.91 -4.18
N LEU A 159 -37.46 -9.85 -4.58
CA LEU A 159 -36.32 -10.40 -3.86
C LEU A 159 -35.62 -9.25 -3.12
N PRO A 160 -35.88 -9.05 -1.81
CA PRO A 160 -35.19 -8.02 -1.05
C PRO A 160 -33.73 -8.39 -0.82
N PHE A 161 -32.89 -7.36 -0.75
CA PHE A 161 -31.51 -7.47 -0.32
C PHE A 161 -31.16 -6.30 0.61
N ALA A 162 -30.24 -6.57 1.53
CA ALA A 162 -29.65 -5.56 2.40
C ALA A 162 -28.16 -5.87 2.58
N ILE A 163 -27.34 -4.83 2.47
CA ILE A 163 -25.89 -4.89 2.66
C ILE A 163 -25.53 -3.80 3.66
N ASP A 164 -25.03 -4.19 4.82
CA ASP A 164 -24.56 -3.27 5.84
C ASP A 164 -23.14 -2.80 5.57
N GLY A 165 -22.78 -1.63 6.11
CA GLY A 165 -21.41 -1.14 6.09
C GLY A 165 -20.92 -0.64 4.74
N VAL A 166 -21.82 -0.28 3.82
CA VAL A 166 -21.44 0.27 2.51
C VAL A 166 -20.90 1.68 2.72
N SER A 167 -19.69 1.94 2.20
CA SER A 167 -19.07 3.26 2.27
C SER A 167 -19.92 4.31 1.53
N ALA A 168 -20.22 5.42 2.20
CA ALA A 168 -21.03 6.53 1.66
C ALA A 168 -20.20 7.55 0.86
N GLY A 169 -19.01 7.16 0.38
CA GLY A 169 -18.06 8.06 -0.29
C GLY A 169 -18.48 8.57 -1.66
N GLY A 170 -19.47 7.93 -2.30
CA GLY A 170 -20.00 8.32 -3.62
C GLY A 170 -21.49 8.67 -3.60
N ASP A 171 -21.98 9.26 -4.68
CA ASP A 171 -23.40 9.58 -4.87
C ASP A 171 -24.13 8.53 -5.72
N THR A 172 -23.38 7.82 -6.56
CA THR A 172 -23.88 6.75 -7.41
C THR A 172 -23.17 5.43 -7.13
N TYR A 173 -23.90 4.34 -7.30
CA TYR A 173 -23.45 2.98 -7.00
C TYR A 173 -23.92 2.07 -8.12
N LEU A 174 -23.07 1.12 -8.53
CA LEU A 174 -23.45 0.10 -9.48
C LEU A 174 -23.90 -1.15 -8.72
N VAL A 175 -25.18 -1.49 -8.82
CA VAL A 175 -25.72 -2.72 -8.25
C VAL A 175 -25.69 -3.80 -9.32
N ARG A 176 -25.02 -4.91 -9.03
CA ARG A 176 -24.96 -6.09 -9.89
C ARG A 176 -25.69 -7.24 -9.22
N VAL A 177 -26.51 -7.95 -9.98
CA VAL A 177 -27.25 -9.14 -9.51
C VAL A 177 -26.83 -10.33 -10.36
N GLY A 178 -26.25 -11.34 -9.71
CA GLY A 178 -25.53 -12.43 -10.37
C GLY A 178 -24.46 -11.88 -11.31
N ASP A 179 -24.36 -12.48 -12.50
CA ASP A 179 -23.53 -11.99 -13.61
C ASP A 179 -24.38 -11.49 -14.80
N VAL A 180 -25.70 -11.36 -14.60
CA VAL A 180 -26.67 -11.19 -15.69
C VAL A 180 -27.30 -9.80 -15.75
N PHE A 181 -27.26 -9.05 -14.63
CA PHE A 181 -27.92 -7.75 -14.52
C PHE A 181 -27.07 -6.75 -13.75
N GLN A 182 -27.06 -5.51 -14.23
CA GLN A 182 -26.40 -4.40 -13.57
C GLN A 182 -27.19 -3.11 -13.77
N GLN A 183 -27.28 -2.28 -12.73
CA GLN A 183 -27.98 -1.01 -12.78
C GLN A 183 -27.29 0.00 -11.86
N THR A 184 -27.12 1.23 -12.36
CA THR A 184 -26.61 2.34 -11.55
C THR A 184 -27.75 2.95 -10.74
N VAL A 185 -27.53 3.14 -9.44
CA VAL A 185 -28.52 3.61 -8.48
C VAL A 185 -27.90 4.68 -7.59
N GLY A 186 -28.66 5.71 -7.25
CA GLY A 186 -28.21 6.76 -6.33
C GLY A 186 -28.20 6.30 -4.87
N ARG A 187 -27.33 6.90 -4.06
CA ARG A 187 -27.23 6.65 -2.60
C ARG A 187 -28.57 6.75 -1.90
N ALA A 188 -29.31 7.83 -2.14
CA ALA A 188 -30.59 8.08 -1.49
C ALA A 188 -31.59 6.95 -1.76
N ALA A 189 -31.62 6.42 -2.99
CA ALA A 189 -32.48 5.32 -3.35
C ALA A 189 -32.07 4.01 -2.65
N LEU A 190 -30.76 3.71 -2.54
CA LEU A 190 -30.29 2.55 -1.79
C LEU A 190 -30.56 2.69 -0.28
N THR A 191 -30.48 3.90 0.28
CA THR A 191 -30.81 4.12 1.68
C THR A 191 -32.31 3.95 1.94
N SER A 192 -33.17 4.42 1.03
CA SER A 192 -34.62 4.32 1.16
C SER A 192 -35.19 2.94 0.78
N GLY A 193 -34.45 2.14 0.01
CA GLY A 193 -34.91 0.90 -0.60
C GLY A 193 -35.11 1.08 -2.11
N ALA A 194 -34.09 0.73 -2.88
CA ALA A 194 -34.12 0.89 -4.33
C ALA A 194 -34.96 -0.22 -4.98
N VAL A 195 -35.81 0.13 -5.94
CA VAL A 195 -36.57 -0.86 -6.71
C VAL A 195 -35.86 -1.13 -8.04
N LEU A 196 -35.31 -2.33 -8.17
CA LEU A 196 -34.65 -2.80 -9.38
C LEU A 196 -35.67 -3.52 -10.26
N ARG A 197 -35.78 -3.07 -11.51
CA ARG A 197 -36.70 -3.65 -12.51
C ARG A 197 -35.86 -4.21 -13.65
N PRO A 198 -35.53 -5.51 -13.59
CA PRO A 198 -34.87 -6.15 -14.71
C PRO A 198 -35.81 -6.13 -15.91
N VAL A 199 -35.38 -5.43 -16.97
CA VAL A 199 -36.07 -5.41 -18.25
C VAL A 199 -35.34 -6.32 -19.23
N ARG A 200 -36.08 -6.85 -20.19
CA ARG A 200 -35.49 -7.52 -21.36
C ARG A 200 -35.01 -6.51 -22.37
#